data_AF-A0A2E2HPD6-F1
#
_entry.id   AF-A0A2E2HPD6-F1
#
_cell.length_a   1.000
_cell.length_b   1.000
_cell.length_c   1.000
_cell.angle_alpha   90.00
_cell.angle_beta   90.00
_cell.angle_gamma   90.00
#
_symmetry.space_group_name_H-M   'P 1'
#
loop_
_entity.id
_entity.type
_entity.pdbx_description
1 polymer ?
#
loop_
_entity_poly.entity_id
_entity_poly.type
_entity_poly.pdbx_seq_one_letter_code
_entity_poly.pdbx_strand_id
1 'polypeptide(L)' 'HPDANFLDVILFNYGRCLFRLDRRAEARKRFDQLIDEFPESQLAPEAKRISQALAKSGF' A
#
# COMPACT_ATOMS: atom_id res chain seq x y z
N HIS A 1 -18.86 -9.74 10.33
CA HIS A 1 -18.67 -8.37 10.83
C HIS A 1 -18.19 -7.49 9.69
N PRO A 2 -18.82 -6.33 9.42
CA PRO A 2 -18.58 -5.50 8.23
C PRO A 2 -17.33 -4.60 8.31
N ASP A 3 -16.56 -4.67 9.38
CA ASP A 3 -15.41 -3.77 9.61
C ASP A 3 -14.18 -4.15 8.76
N ALA A 4 -14.15 -5.38 8.23
CA ALA A 4 -13.08 -5.86 7.35
C ALA A 4 -13.08 -5.22 5.94
N ASN A 5 -14.10 -4.41 5.60
CA ASN A 5 -14.33 -3.92 4.24
C ASN A 5 -13.59 -2.62 3.85
N PHE A 6 -12.81 -2.00 4.76
CA PHE A 6 -12.12 -0.73 4.45
C PHE A 6 -10.62 -0.74 4.73
N LEU A 7 -10.08 -1.84 5.24
CA LEU A 7 -8.67 -1.90 5.64
C LEU A 7 -7.72 -1.76 4.46
N ASP A 8 -8.07 -2.30 3.30
CA ASP A 8 -7.35 -2.08 2.05
C ASP A 8 -7.32 -0.60 1.64
N VAL A 9 -8.46 0.08 1.70
CA VAL A 9 -8.57 1.53 1.43
C VAL A 9 -7.73 2.34 2.42
N ILE A 10 -7.75 1.97 3.70
CA ILE A 10 -6.96 2.63 4.75
C ILE A 10 -5.47 2.42 4.50
N LEU A 11 -5.02 1.19 4.24
CA LEU A 11 -3.62 0.89 3.96
C LEU A 11 -3.12 1.62 2.71
N PHE A 12 -3.94 1.65 1.65
CA PHE A 12 -3.60 2.34 0.41
C PHE A 12 -3.42 3.84 0.63
N ASN A 13 -4.40 4.48 1.30
CA ASN A 13 -4.33 5.92 1.56
C ASN A 13 -3.22 6.26 2.55
N TYR A 14 -2.96 5.40 3.54
CA TYR A 14 -1.85 5.60 4.47
C TYR A 14 -0.50 5.52 3.75
N GLY A 15 -0.30 4.52 2.88
CA GLY A 15 0.88 4.43 2.00
C GLY A 15 1.07 5.69 1.16
N ARG A 16 -0.01 6.23 0.57
CA ARG A 16 0.02 7.48 -0.20
C ARG A 16 0.39 8.70 0.66
N CYS A 17 -0.11 8.78 1.89
CA CYS A 17 0.26 9.84 2.83
C CYS A 17 1.76 9.78 3.17
N LEU A 18 2.26 8.60 3.52
CA LEU A 18 3.69 8.39 3.81
C LEU A 18 4.57 8.77 2.61
N PHE A 19 4.16 8.41 1.40
CA PHE A 19 4.87 8.79 0.18
C PHE A 19 4.95 10.31 0.01
N ARG A 20 3.83 11.03 0.21
CA ARG A 20 3.80 12.51 0.13
C ARG A 20 4.63 13.19 1.23
N LEU A 21 4.88 12.50 2.33
CA LEU A 21 5.75 12.94 3.42
C LEU A 21 7.23 12.53 3.22
N ASP A 22 7.59 12.03 2.03
CA ASP A 22 8.91 11.48 1.67
C ASP A 22 9.37 10.28 2.53
N ARG A 23 8.45 9.66 3.28
CA ARG A 23 8.68 8.44 4.09
C ARG A 23 8.53 7.19 3.23
N ARG A 24 9.35 7.08 2.18
CA ARG A 24 9.18 6.11 1.08
C ARG A 24 9.29 4.65 1.51
N ALA A 25 10.22 4.30 2.40
CA ALA A 25 10.36 2.94 2.92
C ALA A 25 9.12 2.50 3.71
N GLU A 26 8.53 3.41 4.48
CA GLU A 26 7.30 3.14 5.23
C GLU A 26 6.08 3.09 4.32
N ALA A 27 6.03 3.95 3.29
CA ALA A 27 5.00 3.90 2.27
C ALA A 27 4.96 2.53 1.60
N ARG A 28 6.12 2.02 1.19
CA ARG A 28 6.25 0.69 0.58
C ARG A 28 5.69 -0.39 1.51
N LYS A 29 6.06 -0.39 2.80
CA LYS A 29 5.56 -1.37 3.78
C LYS A 29 4.03 -1.42 3.85
N ARG A 30 3.32 -0.30 3.68
CA ARG A 30 1.84 -0.28 3.68
C ARG A 30 1.24 -0.79 2.39
N PHE A 31 1.88 -0.52 1.26
CA PHE A 31 1.47 -1.13 0.00
C PHE A 31 1.72 -2.64 -0.02
N ASP A 32 2.86 -3.09 0.49
CA ASP A 32 3.19 -4.53 0.65
C ASP A 32 2.16 -5.22 1.56
N GLN A 33 1.85 -4.60 2.70
CA GLN A 33 0.81 -5.10 3.61
C GLN A 33 -0.56 -5.23 2.92
N LEU A 34 -0.95 -4.26 2.09
CA LEU A 34 -2.21 -4.35 1.34
C LEU A 34 -2.21 -5.54 0.38
N ILE A 35 -1.11 -5.76 -0.35
CA ILE A 35 -0.98 -6.85 -1.33
C ILE A 35 -1.04 -8.21 -0.62
N ASP A 36 -0.38 -8.33 0.53
CA ASP A 36 -0.28 -9.59 1.27
C ASP A 36 -1.58 -9.94 1.99
N GLU A 37 -2.24 -8.96 2.63
CA GLU A 37 -3.45 -9.17 3.43
C GLU A 37 -4.74 -9.10 2.58
N PHE A 38 -4.74 -8.34 1.48
CA PHE A 38 -5.91 -8.09 0.63
C PHE A 38 -5.61 -8.30 -0.88
N PRO A 39 -5.15 -9.49 -1.29
CA PRO A 39 -4.76 -9.73 -2.69
C PRO A 39 -5.91 -9.57 -3.69
N GLU A 40 -7.16 -9.80 -3.26
CA GLU A 40 -8.38 -9.64 -4.08
C GLU A 40 -8.90 -8.19 -4.13
N SER A 41 -8.27 -7.25 -3.40
CA SER A 41 -8.68 -5.84 -3.42
C SER A 41 -8.50 -5.27 -4.83
N GLN A 42 -9.46 -4.44 -5.26
CA GLN A 42 -9.34 -3.66 -6.48
C GLN A 42 -8.16 -2.67 -6.44
N LEU A 43 -7.62 -2.37 -5.25
CA LEU A 43 -6.46 -1.51 -5.04
C LEU A 43 -5.12 -2.27 -5.10
N ALA A 44 -5.13 -3.60 -4.98
CA ALA A 44 -3.92 -4.41 -4.93
C ALA A 44 -3.03 -4.27 -6.20
N PRO A 45 -3.58 -4.22 -7.43
CA PRO A 45 -2.76 -4.01 -8.63
C PRO A 45 -1.99 -2.67 -8.61
N GLU A 46 -2.62 -1.58 -8.17
CA GLU A 46 -1.97 -0.27 -8.11
C GLU A 46 -0.98 -0.21 -6.93
N ALA A 47 -1.33 -0.77 -5.77
CA ALA A 47 -0.42 -0.90 -4.64
C ALA A 47 0.87 -1.64 -5.04
N LYS A 48 0.75 -2.74 -5.80
CA LYS A 48 1.88 -3.50 -6.34
C LYS A 48 2.73 -2.69 -7.29
N ARG A 49 2.13 -1.92 -8.19
CA ARG A 49 2.86 -1.02 -9.10
C ARG A 49 3.70 -0.01 -8.34
N ILE A 50 3.13 0.61 -7.31
CA ILE A 50 3.82 1.61 -6.47
C ILE A 50 4.91 0.95 -5.64
N SER A 51 4.64 -0.17 -4.97
CA SER A 51 5.64 -0.92 -4.19
C SER A 51 6.85 -1.29 -5.04
N GLN A 52 6.63 -1.85 -6.24
CA GLN A 52 7.72 -2.20 -7.14
C GLN A 52 8.53 -1.00 -7.61
N ALA A 53 7.89 0.15 -7.84
CA ALA A 53 8.59 1.38 -8.18
C ALA A 53 9.48 1.85 -7.02
N LEU A 54 8.96 1.81 -5.79
CA LEU A 54 9.71 2.16 -4.58
C LEU A 54 10.90 1.21 -4.36
N ALA A 55 10.68 -0.10 -4.50
CA ALA A 55 11.73 -1.11 -4.38
C ALA A 55 12.86 -0.89 -5.40
N LYS A 56 12.52 -0.59 -6.67
CA LYS A 56 13.51 -0.26 -7.70
C LYS A 56 14.30 1.01 -7.40
N SER A 57 13.70 1.95 -6.66
CA SER A 57 14.37 3.17 -6.18
C SER A 57 15.13 2.98 -4.86
N GLY A 58 15.22 1.76 -4.33
CA GLY A 58 15.99 1.44 -3.12
C GLY A 58 15.24 1.61 -1.80
N PHE A 59 13.90 1.69 -1.83
CA PHE A 59 13.05 1.83 -0.64
C PHE A 59 12.28 0.56 -0.29
#